data_AF-A0A6H9HSF7-F1
#
_entry.id   AF-A0A6H9HSF7-F1
#
_cell.length_a   1.000
_cell.length_b   1.000
_cell.length_c   1.000
_cell.angle_alpha   90.00
_cell.angle_beta   90.00
_cell.angle_gamma   90.00
#
_symmetry.space_group_name_H-M   'P 1'
#
loop_
_entity.id
_entity.type
_entity.pdbx_description
1 polymer ?
#
loop_
_entity_poly.entity_id
_entity_poly.type
_entity_poly.pdbx_seq_one_letter_code
_entity_poly.pdbx_strand_id
1 'polypeptide(L)'
;MPAYIISVVQFTNMTPQLKEYAQKSAALAKSHGGRYVVRGKTVELLEGSGLDGKSVVILEFPTMEQLKAFVKGDEYQKTVKPLRAGTGIYDIGIFEAPPPAMQ
;
A
#
# COMPACT_ATOMS: atom_id res chain seq x y z
N MET A 1 11.37 -10.93 -10.27
CA MET A 1 9.93 -11.25 -10.05
C MET A 1 9.23 -9.98 -9.61
N PRO A 2 7.97 -9.74 -10.03
CA PRO A 2 7.17 -8.64 -9.51
C PRO A 2 7.03 -8.75 -8.00
N ALA A 3 6.93 -7.60 -7.34
CA ALA A 3 6.73 -7.51 -5.90
C ALA A 3 5.49 -6.68 -5.58
N TYR A 4 4.80 -7.02 -4.51
CA TYR A 4 3.56 -6.38 -4.10
C TYR A 4 3.69 -5.82 -2.70
N ILE A 5 3.16 -4.62 -2.48
CA ILE A 5 2.88 -4.13 -1.13
C ILE A 5 1.37 -4.10 -0.96
N ILE A 6 0.91 -4.81 0.07
CA ILE A 6 -0.50 -4.91 0.44
C ILE A 6 -0.68 -4.13 1.72
N SER A 7 -1.63 -3.20 1.72
CA SER A 7 -2.00 -2.40 2.88
C SER A 7 -3.48 -2.59 3.18
N VAL A 8 -3.80 -3.09 4.36
CA VAL A 8 -5.16 -3.17 4.90
C VAL A 8 -5.27 -2.08 5.95
N VAL A 9 -6.22 -1.17 5.75
CA VAL A 9 -6.31 0.08 6.52
C VAL A 9 -7.69 0.21 7.13
N GLN A 10 -7.73 0.30 8.46
CA GLN A 10 -8.90 0.74 9.21
C GLN A 10 -8.73 2.22 9.53
N PHE A 11 -9.43 3.09 8.80
CA PHE A 11 -9.43 4.52 9.11
C PHE A 11 -10.24 4.79 10.38
N THR A 12 -9.64 5.48 11.33
CA THR A 12 -10.28 5.88 12.60
C THR A 12 -10.42 7.40 12.72
N ASN A 13 -9.60 8.16 12.00
CA ASN A 13 -9.63 9.62 11.99
C ASN A 13 -9.21 10.16 10.62
N MET A 14 -10.14 10.81 9.91
CA MET A 14 -9.86 11.41 8.61
C MET A 14 -9.37 12.85 8.78
N THR A 15 -8.06 13.05 8.62
CA THR A 15 -7.43 14.38 8.71
C THR A 15 -7.19 14.97 7.32
N PRO A 16 -7.08 16.30 7.17
CA PRO A 16 -6.69 16.92 5.89
C PRO A 16 -5.35 16.40 5.34
N GLN A 17 -4.39 16.10 6.23
CA GLN A 17 -3.07 15.59 5.89
C GLN A 17 -3.13 14.19 5.25
N LEU A 18 -4.18 13.42 5.52
CA LEU A 18 -4.37 12.11 4.89
C LEU A 18 -4.55 12.21 3.37
N LYS A 19 -5.19 13.28 2.88
CA LYS A 19 -5.32 13.54 1.43
C LYS A 19 -3.95 13.82 0.81
N GLU A 20 -3.14 14.62 1.50
CA GLU A 20 -1.76 14.93 1.08
C GLU A 20 -0.89 13.68 1.09
N TYR A 21 -0.96 12.85 2.14
CA TYR A 21 -0.32 11.53 2.20
C TYR A 21 -0.67 10.69 0.98
N ALA A 22 -1.95 10.57 0.65
CA ALA A 22 -2.42 9.75 -0.45
C ALA A 22 -1.88 10.23 -1.81
N GLN A 23 -1.77 11.54 -2.02
CA GLN A 23 -1.23 12.13 -3.24
C GLN A 23 0.29 11.92 -3.34
N LYS A 24 1.04 12.29 -2.28
CA LYS A 24 2.50 12.15 -2.23
C LYS A 24 2.95 10.70 -2.32
N SER A 25 2.29 9.81 -1.58
CA SER A 25 2.57 8.38 -1.64
C SER A 25 2.29 7.78 -3.02
N ALA A 26 1.24 8.22 -3.71
CA ALA A 26 0.92 7.73 -5.07
C ALA A 26 1.97 8.21 -6.09
N ALA A 27 2.36 9.48 -6.03
CA ALA A 27 3.38 10.04 -6.92
C ALA A 27 4.74 9.35 -6.70
N LEU A 28 5.14 9.17 -5.44
CA LEU A 28 6.39 8.50 -5.08
C LEU A 28 6.37 7.02 -5.44
N ALA A 29 5.26 6.30 -5.20
CA ALA A 29 5.14 4.92 -5.65
C ALA A 29 5.34 4.83 -7.17
N LYS A 30 4.71 5.71 -7.95
CA LYS A 30 4.82 5.76 -9.41
C LYS A 30 6.26 6.04 -9.88
N SER A 31 7.00 6.95 -9.23
CA SER A 31 8.40 7.23 -9.62
C SER A 31 9.33 6.04 -9.40
N HIS A 32 8.98 5.14 -8.47
CA HIS A 32 9.67 3.88 -8.24
C HIS A 32 9.12 2.70 -9.07
N GLY A 33 8.26 2.95 -10.06
CA GLY A 33 7.68 1.92 -10.92
C GLY A 33 6.43 1.23 -10.35
N GLY A 34 5.92 1.72 -9.22
CA GLY A 34 4.71 1.21 -8.58
C GLY A 34 3.44 1.48 -9.39
N ARG A 35 2.58 0.47 -9.51
CA ARG A 35 1.29 0.52 -10.18
C ARG A 35 0.18 0.04 -9.26
N TYR A 36 -0.94 0.76 -9.21
CA TYR A 36 -2.13 0.31 -8.47
C TYR A 36 -2.78 -0.89 -9.15
N VAL A 37 -3.01 -1.95 -8.36
CA VAL A 37 -3.79 -3.14 -8.73
C VAL A 37 -5.16 -3.09 -8.07
N VAL A 38 -5.19 -2.75 -6.78
CA VAL A 38 -6.43 -2.59 -5.99
C VAL A 38 -6.33 -1.32 -5.15
N ARG A 39 -7.44 -0.57 -5.06
CA ARG A 39 -7.57 0.55 -4.12
C ARG A 39 -9.05 0.79 -3.80
N GLY A 40 -9.45 0.49 -2.57
CA GLY A 40 -10.81 0.75 -2.11
C GLY A 40 -11.22 -0.15 -0.96
N LYS A 41 -12.50 -0.11 -0.60
CA LYS A 41 -13.09 -1.07 0.33
C LYS A 41 -13.43 -2.37 -0.41
N THR A 42 -13.56 -3.45 0.35
CA THR A 42 -14.13 -4.70 -0.15
C THR A 42 -15.53 -4.45 -0.72
N VAL A 43 -15.80 -5.00 -1.92
CA VAL A 43 -17.13 -4.93 -2.55
C VAL A 43 -18.05 -6.02 -1.98
N GLU A 44 -17.51 -7.22 -1.83
CA GLU A 44 -18.19 -8.39 -1.27
C GLU A 44 -17.21 -9.18 -0.41
N LEU A 45 -17.61 -9.50 0.83
CA LEU A 45 -16.86 -10.36 1.72
C LEU A 45 -17.35 -11.79 1.53
N LEU A 46 -16.47 -12.67 1.03
CA LEU A 46 -16.80 -14.08 0.85
C LEU A 46 -16.72 -14.85 2.18
N GLU A 47 -15.63 -14.66 2.93
CA GLU A 47 -15.37 -15.34 4.20
C GLU A 47 -14.54 -14.47 5.15
N GLY A 48 -14.72 -14.67 6.46
CA GLY A 48 -13.98 -13.96 7.52
C GLY A 48 -14.34 -12.48 7.68
N SER A 49 -13.73 -11.81 8.66
CA SER A 49 -13.99 -10.40 9.01
C SER A 49 -12.77 -9.49 8.85
N GLY A 50 -11.62 -10.04 8.45
CA GLY A 50 -10.35 -9.32 8.41
C GLY A 50 -10.34 -8.10 7.49
N LEU A 51 -11.21 -8.06 6.48
CA LEU A 51 -11.34 -6.97 5.51
C LEU A 51 -12.59 -6.11 5.72
N ASP A 52 -13.45 -6.45 6.68
CA ASP A 52 -14.73 -5.78 6.86
C ASP A 52 -14.55 -4.31 7.28
N GLY A 53 -15.24 -3.41 6.57
CA GLY A 53 -15.13 -1.96 6.73
C GLY A 53 -13.75 -1.35 6.41
N LYS A 54 -12.74 -2.14 6.05
CA LYS A 54 -11.36 -1.70 5.80
C LYS A 54 -11.11 -1.36 4.33
N SER A 55 -10.16 -0.47 4.10
CA SER A 55 -9.64 -0.20 2.76
C SER A 55 -8.45 -1.09 2.48
N VAL A 56 -8.45 -1.76 1.33
CA VAL A 56 -7.30 -2.50 0.80
C VAL A 56 -6.64 -1.69 -0.30
N VAL A 57 -5.31 -1.65 -0.26
CA VAL A 57 -4.47 -1.09 -1.32
C VAL A 57 -3.42 -2.12 -1.70
N ILE A 58 -3.33 -2.43 -2.99
CA ILE A 58 -2.30 -3.30 -3.56
C ILE A 58 -1.57 -2.51 -4.63
N LEU A 59 -0.27 -2.35 -4.44
CA LEU A 59 0.65 -1.82 -5.44
C LEU A 59 1.58 -2.93 -5.91
N GLU A 60 1.75 -3.04 -7.22
CA GLU A 60 2.73 -3.90 -7.87
C GLU A 60 3.95 -3.07 -8.27
N PHE A 61 5.15 -3.62 -8.05
CA PHE A 61 6.43 -3.08 -8.47
C PHE A 61 7.15 -4.11 -9.36
N PRO A 62 7.96 -3.68 -10.34
CA PRO A 62 8.68 -4.61 -11.20
C PRO A 62 9.66 -5.51 -10.44
N THR A 63 10.27 -4.99 -9.36
CA THR A 63 11.18 -5.76 -8.49
C THR A 63 10.99 -5.43 -7.00
N MET A 64 11.39 -6.37 -6.13
CA MET A 64 11.44 -6.18 -4.68
C MET A 64 12.42 -5.06 -4.27
N GLU A 65 13.47 -4.84 -5.05
CA GLU A 65 14.42 -3.74 -4.82
C GLU A 65 13.74 -2.37 -5.00
N GLN A 66 13.00 -2.18 -6.09
CA GLN A 66 12.26 -0.95 -6.35
C GLN A 66 11.19 -0.69 -5.29
N LEU A 67 10.47 -1.73 -4.88
CA LEU A 67 9.50 -1.66 -3.78
C LEU A 67 10.18 -1.21 -2.48
N LYS A 68 11.32 -1.82 -2.13
CA LYS A 68 12.09 -1.45 -0.93
C LYS A 68 12.63 -0.03 -1.03
N ALA A 69 13.12 0.40 -2.19
CA ALA A 69 13.57 1.77 -2.41
C ALA A 69 12.45 2.78 -2.19
N PHE A 70 11.22 2.47 -2.62
CA PHE A 70 10.03 3.25 -2.30
C PHE A 70 9.76 3.30 -0.80
N VAL A 71 9.47 2.14 -0.18
CA VAL A 71 8.93 2.12 1.19
C VAL A 71 9.98 2.38 2.26
N LYS A 72 11.26 2.08 2.02
CA LYS A 72 12.36 2.32 2.97
C LYS A 72 13.13 3.60 2.68
N GLY A 73 12.88 4.24 1.55
CA GLY A 73 13.53 5.50 1.17
C GLY A 73 13.25 6.63 2.15
N ASP A 74 14.22 7.53 2.27
CA ASP A 74 14.16 8.69 3.17
C ASP A 74 12.95 9.58 2.90
N GLU A 75 12.60 9.80 1.63
CA GLU A 75 11.44 10.59 1.28
C GLU A 75 10.16 9.97 1.84
N TYR A 76 9.94 8.67 1.63
CA TYR A 76 8.76 8.02 2.18
C TYR A 76 8.77 8.03 3.72
N GLN A 77 9.89 7.68 4.36
CA GLN A 77 9.94 7.54 5.82
C GLN A 77 9.87 8.89 6.56
N LYS A 78 10.52 9.93 6.04
CA LYS A 78 10.69 11.22 6.74
C LYS A 78 9.63 12.24 6.35
N THR A 79 9.08 12.19 5.13
CA THR A 79 8.16 13.24 4.64
C THR A 79 6.76 12.73 4.35
N VAL A 80 6.62 11.53 3.78
CA VAL A 80 5.30 11.00 3.37
C VAL A 80 4.60 10.27 4.52
N LYS A 81 5.22 9.23 5.09
CA LYS A 81 4.65 8.38 6.13
C LYS A 81 4.13 9.15 7.36
N PRO A 82 4.79 10.21 7.87
CA PRO A 82 4.27 10.98 9.01
C PRO A 82 2.89 11.62 8.77
N LEU A 83 2.54 11.92 7.52
CA LEU A 83 1.26 12.56 7.17
C LEU A 83 0.03 11.70 7.47
N ARG A 84 0.21 10.38 7.65
CA ARG A 84 -0.86 9.44 8.06
C ARG A 84 -0.77 8.99 9.52
N ALA A 85 0.04 9.66 10.34
CA ALA A 85 0.13 9.33 11.76
C ALA A 85 -1.23 9.59 12.45
N GLY A 86 -1.72 8.61 13.22
CA GLY A 86 -2.96 8.73 13.97
C GLY A 86 -4.26 8.70 13.15
N THR A 87 -4.20 8.41 11.84
CA THR A 87 -5.39 8.39 10.98
C THR A 87 -6.09 7.03 10.94
N GLY A 88 -5.44 5.98 11.44
CA GLY A 88 -5.96 4.62 11.38
C GLY A 88 -4.96 3.57 11.82
N ILE A 89 -5.41 2.32 11.76
CA ILE A 89 -4.60 1.11 11.95
C ILE A 89 -4.22 0.60 10.56
N TYR A 90 -2.93 0.30 10.38
CA TYR A 90 -2.36 -0.06 9.09
C TYR A 90 -1.60 -1.37 9.19
N ASP A 91 -2.15 -2.42 8.60
CA ASP A 91 -1.48 -3.69 8.42
C ASP A 91 -0.86 -3.71 7.02
N ILE A 92 0.48 -3.69 6.94
CA ILE A 92 1.21 -3.55 5.69
C ILE A 92 2.25 -4.65 5.55
N GLY A 93 2.16 -5.41 4.47
CA GLY A 93 3.11 -6.47 4.12
C GLY A 93 3.65 -6.29 2.72
N ILE A 94 4.84 -6.85 2.47
CA ILE A 94 5.47 -6.92 1.15
C ILE A 94 5.60 -8.38 0.74
N PHE A 95 5.33 -8.69 -0.52
CA PHE A 95 5.22 -10.05 -1.05
C PHE A 95 5.92 -10.12 -2.40
N GLU A 96 6.45 -11.29 -2.74
CA GLU A 96 6.90 -11.57 -4.11
C GLU A 96 5.78 -12.29 -4.86
N ALA A 97 5.72 -12.08 -6.18
CA ALA A 97 4.94 -12.97 -7.03
C ALA A 97 5.43 -14.41 -6.85
N PRO A 98 4.53 -15.40 -6.94
CA PRO A 98 4.96 -16.80 -6.99
C PRO A 98 5.93 -16.98 -8.18
N PRO A 99 6.84 -17.97 -8.11
CA PRO A 99 7.60 -18.38 -9.28
C PRO A 99 6.65 -18.65 -10.46
N PRO A 100 7.10 -18.45 -11.71
CA PRO A 100 6.32 -18.88 -12.87
C PRO A 100 5.89 -20.34 -12.68
N ALA A 101 4.63 -20.65 -12.98
CA ALA A 101 4.16 -22.02 -12.93
C ALA A 101 5.12 -22.90 -13.75
N MET A 102 5.64 -23.97 -13.14
CA MET A 102 6.32 -25.01 -13.89
C MET A 102 5.27 -25.60 -14.84
N GLN A 103 5.46 -25.43 -16.15
CA GLN A 103 4.65 -26.08 -17.17
C GLN A 103 4.88 -27.59 -17.13
#